data_AF-A0A937YS57-F1
#
_entry.id   AF-A0A937YS57-F1
#
_cell.length_a   1.000
_cell.length_b   1.000
_cell.length_c   1.000
_cell.angle_alpha   90.00
_cell.angle_beta   90.00
_cell.angle_gamma   90.00
#
_symmetry.space_group_name_H-M   'P 1'
#
loop_
_entity.id
_entity.type
_entity.pdbx_description
1 polymer ?
#
loop_
_entity_poly.entity_id
_entity_poly.type
_entity_poly.pdbx_seq_one_letter_code
_entity_poly.pdbx_strand_id
1 'polypeptide(L)'
;MGENPAQTDAPAHLEEVRCQDANVAQSVVGKVIATSAALEQSCVGSIVAEHTGLRQSAALTVQADSVEVTDSATVALRAVTVALEDSAAGTIVAETVTGSEIRCGVLQAERVEGNVTCLLDKWWIAALGGAAIGAGFALTELLFRSRGRGR
;
A
#
# COMPACT_ATOMS: atom_id res chain seq x y z
N MET A 1 55.84 -7.75 -0.55
CA MET A 1 54.92 -8.76 0.02
C MET A 1 54.49 -8.22 1.37
N GLY A 2 53.34 -7.56 1.53
CA GLY A 2 51.98 -7.99 1.13
C GLY A 2 51.50 -8.92 2.25
N GLU A 3 50.54 -8.59 3.10
CA GLU A 3 49.15 -8.20 2.80
C GLU A 3 48.56 -7.26 3.88
N ASN A 4 47.54 -6.49 3.48
CA ASN A 4 46.80 -5.51 4.28
C ASN A 4 45.46 -6.13 4.75
N PRO A 5 45.21 -6.32 6.06
CA PRO A 5 43.91 -6.79 6.55
C PRO A 5 42.94 -5.62 6.71
N ALA A 6 42.55 -5.01 5.60
CA ALA A 6 41.30 -4.25 5.52
C ALA A 6 40.16 -5.22 5.19
N GLN A 7 39.92 -6.17 6.10
CA GLN A 7 38.75 -7.03 6.05
C GLN A 7 37.59 -6.25 6.66
N THR A 8 37.00 -5.40 5.82
CA THR A 8 35.75 -4.72 6.07
C THR A 8 34.64 -5.76 6.05
N ASP A 9 34.13 -6.12 7.22
CA ASP A 9 32.83 -6.78 7.39
C ASP A 9 31.74 -5.82 6.91
N ALA A 10 31.40 -5.90 5.62
CA ALA A 10 30.17 -5.34 5.13
C ALA A 10 29.01 -6.21 5.64
N PRO A 11 27.93 -5.64 6.19
CA PRO A 11 26.76 -6.42 6.56
C PRO A 11 26.26 -7.17 5.32
N ALA A 12 25.86 -8.42 5.50
CA ALA A 12 25.34 -9.28 4.45
C ALA A 12 24.06 -8.66 3.86
N HIS A 13 24.24 -7.78 2.87
CA HIS A 13 23.17 -7.30 2.02
C HIS A 13 22.74 -8.48 1.14
N LEU A 14 21.64 -9.13 1.51
CA LEU A 14 20.99 -10.09 0.63
C LEU A 14 20.38 -9.30 -0.52
N GLU A 15 21.12 -9.28 -1.63
CA GLU A 15 20.79 -8.54 -2.84
C GLU A 15 19.50 -9.08 -3.47
N GLU A 16 19.28 -10.40 -3.40
CA GLU A 16 18.11 -11.07 -3.93
C GLU A 16 17.73 -12.32 -3.13
N VAL A 17 16.44 -12.43 -2.77
CA VAL A 17 15.85 -13.62 -2.13
C VAL A 17 14.81 -14.21 -3.08
N ARG A 18 14.97 -15.49 -3.43
CA ARG A 18 14.03 -16.26 -4.26
C ARG A 18 13.52 -17.48 -3.51
N CYS A 19 12.22 -17.57 -3.30
CA CYS A 19 11.57 -18.70 -2.68
C CYS A 19 10.08 -18.72 -3.03
N GLN A 20 9.36 -19.80 -2.73
CA GLN A 20 7.90 -19.81 -2.89
C GLN A 20 7.24 -18.88 -1.87
N ASP A 21 7.65 -18.99 -0.61
CA ASP A 21 7.20 -18.13 0.48
C ASP A 21 8.41 -17.40 1.06
N ALA A 22 8.40 -16.07 0.98
CA ALA A 22 9.40 -15.20 1.60
C ALA A 22 8.84 -14.62 2.89
N ASN A 23 9.49 -14.90 4.02
CA ASN A 23 9.23 -14.20 5.27
C ASN A 23 10.45 -13.36 5.62
N VAL A 24 10.27 -12.04 5.62
CA VAL A 24 11.32 -11.07 5.93
C VAL A 24 10.93 -10.33 7.19
N ALA A 25 11.61 -10.64 8.29
CA ALA A 25 11.41 -9.98 9.57
C ALA A 25 12.66 -9.21 9.99
N GLN A 26 12.50 -7.99 10.50
CA GLN A 26 13.57 -7.21 11.15
C GLN A 26 14.86 -7.09 10.30
N SER A 27 14.68 -6.98 9.00
CA SER A 27 15.76 -7.10 8.01
C SER A 27 15.67 -6.05 6.93
N VAL A 28 16.79 -5.83 6.24
CA VAL A 28 16.87 -5.00 5.03
C VAL A 28 17.21 -5.88 3.84
N VAL A 29 16.32 -5.97 2.87
CA VAL A 29 16.50 -6.82 1.68
C VAL A 29 16.46 -5.97 0.41
N GLY A 30 17.37 -6.23 -0.52
CA GLY A 30 17.40 -5.51 -1.80
C GLY A 30 16.16 -5.84 -2.64
N LYS A 31 15.99 -7.13 -2.94
CA LYS A 31 14.91 -7.63 -3.78
C LYS A 31 14.35 -8.95 -3.26
N VAL A 32 13.02 -9.05 -3.22
CA VAL A 32 12.29 -10.28 -2.90
C VAL A 32 11.49 -10.69 -4.12
N ILE A 33 11.69 -11.92 -4.59
CA ILE A 33 10.87 -12.55 -5.63
C ILE A 33 10.28 -13.82 -5.06
N ALA A 34 8.97 -13.87 -4.90
CA ALA A 34 8.29 -15.01 -4.33
C ALA A 34 6.89 -15.21 -4.89
N THR A 35 6.21 -16.30 -4.55
CA THR A 35 4.77 -16.42 -4.78
C THR A 35 4.01 -15.66 -3.70
N SER A 36 4.41 -15.85 -2.43
CA SER A 36 3.93 -15.07 -1.30
C SER A 36 5.09 -14.39 -0.58
N ALA A 37 4.94 -13.11 -0.25
CA ALA A 37 5.91 -12.36 0.52
C ALA A 37 5.25 -11.73 1.75
N ALA A 38 5.70 -12.10 2.94
CA ALA A 38 5.28 -11.51 4.21
C ALA A 38 6.46 -10.74 4.82
N LEU A 39 6.22 -9.48 5.11
CA LEU A 39 7.23 -8.55 5.62
C LEU A 39 6.77 -7.97 6.95
N GLU A 40 7.62 -8.09 7.96
CA GLU A 40 7.35 -7.60 9.31
C GLU A 40 8.52 -6.78 9.84
N GLN A 41 8.29 -5.52 10.20
CA GLN A 41 9.33 -4.63 10.73
C GLN A 41 10.58 -4.58 9.85
N SER A 42 10.40 -4.56 8.53
CA SER A 42 11.48 -4.72 7.56
C SER A 42 11.48 -3.61 6.50
N CYS A 43 12.62 -3.44 5.84
CA CYS A 43 12.79 -2.48 4.75
C CYS A 43 13.21 -3.22 3.48
N VAL A 44 12.41 -3.16 2.41
CA VAL A 44 12.72 -3.87 1.17
C VAL A 44 12.75 -2.94 -0.03
N GLY A 45 13.75 -3.09 -0.88
CA GLY A 45 13.86 -2.28 -2.10
C GLY A 45 12.77 -2.63 -3.11
N SER A 46 12.69 -3.89 -3.51
CA SER A 46 11.74 -4.33 -4.52
C SER A 46 11.09 -5.66 -4.16
N ILE A 47 9.78 -5.74 -4.29
CA ILE A 47 9.00 -6.95 -4.04
C ILE A 47 8.25 -7.29 -5.33
N VAL A 48 8.44 -8.52 -5.81
CA VAL A 48 7.66 -9.10 -6.90
C VAL A 48 7.07 -10.39 -6.38
N ALA A 49 5.75 -10.41 -6.17
CA ALA A 49 5.05 -11.61 -5.72
C ALA A 49 3.62 -11.70 -6.26
N GLU A 50 2.91 -12.80 -6.05
CA GLU A 50 1.46 -12.84 -6.33
C GLU A 50 0.68 -12.22 -5.17
N HIS A 51 1.11 -12.55 -3.93
CA HIS A 51 0.57 -12.01 -2.69
C HIS A 51 1.67 -11.34 -1.87
N THR A 52 1.43 -10.11 -1.42
CA THR A 52 2.37 -9.39 -0.54
C THR A 52 1.66 -8.85 0.69
N GLY A 53 2.18 -9.15 1.88
CA GLY A 53 1.78 -8.57 3.15
C GLY A 53 2.90 -7.72 3.74
N LEU A 54 2.62 -6.46 4.03
CA LEU A 54 3.54 -5.49 4.63
C LEU A 54 2.97 -5.05 5.97
N ARG A 55 3.66 -5.38 7.07
CA ARG A 55 3.26 -4.96 8.42
C ARG A 55 4.41 -4.23 9.11
N GLN A 56 4.16 -3.00 9.55
CA GLN A 56 5.18 -2.13 10.14
C GLN A 56 6.47 -2.05 9.31
N SER A 57 6.33 -2.12 7.98
CA SER A 57 7.45 -2.29 7.05
C SER A 57 7.48 -1.16 6.03
N ALA A 58 8.61 -1.02 5.34
CA ALA A 58 8.77 -0.06 4.25
C ALA A 58 9.21 -0.78 2.97
N ALA A 59 8.59 -0.43 1.84
CA ALA A 59 9.01 -0.94 0.54
C ALA A 59 9.14 0.17 -0.51
N LEU A 60 10.20 0.17 -1.34
CA LEU A 60 10.29 1.17 -2.41
C LEU A 60 9.36 0.81 -3.57
N THR A 61 9.42 -0.43 -4.05
CA THR A 61 8.60 -0.89 -5.17
C THR A 61 7.91 -2.20 -4.81
N VAL A 62 6.59 -2.26 -5.00
CA VAL A 62 5.79 -3.45 -4.77
C VAL A 62 5.00 -3.74 -6.04
N GLN A 63 5.19 -4.93 -6.60
CA GLN A 63 4.39 -5.45 -7.70
C GLN A 63 3.82 -6.79 -7.28
N ALA A 64 2.50 -6.85 -7.10
CA ALA A 64 1.81 -8.11 -6.86
C ALA A 64 0.40 -8.11 -7.40
N ASP A 65 -0.31 -9.24 -7.33
CA ASP A 65 -1.72 -9.26 -7.70
C ASP A 65 -2.58 -8.78 -6.53
N SER A 66 -2.24 -9.22 -5.31
CA SER A 66 -2.87 -8.78 -4.06
C SER A 66 -1.83 -8.23 -3.09
N VAL A 67 -2.06 -7.02 -2.58
CA VAL A 67 -1.17 -6.39 -1.59
C VAL A 67 -1.97 -5.96 -0.36
N GLU A 68 -1.52 -6.37 0.82
CA GLU A 68 -2.01 -5.90 2.11
C GLU A 68 -0.92 -5.08 2.79
N VAL A 69 -1.25 -3.85 3.19
CA VAL A 69 -0.31 -2.89 3.78
C VAL A 69 -0.91 -2.37 5.08
N THR A 70 -0.32 -2.72 6.22
CA THR A 70 -0.78 -2.31 7.56
C THR A 70 0.36 -1.59 8.29
N ASP A 71 0.09 -0.40 8.81
CA ASP A 71 1.08 0.45 9.51
C ASP A 71 2.40 0.60 8.73
N SER A 72 2.33 0.61 7.40
CA SER A 72 3.50 0.47 6.53
C SER A 72 3.58 1.59 5.50
N ALA A 73 4.76 1.77 4.91
CA ALA A 73 5.02 2.81 3.93
C ALA A 73 5.55 2.24 2.61
N THR A 74 4.98 2.66 1.49
CA THR A 74 5.47 2.28 0.16
C THR A 74 5.74 3.50 -0.72
N VAL A 75 6.68 3.42 -1.66
CA VAL A 75 6.91 4.52 -2.62
C VAL A 75 6.11 4.31 -3.89
N ALA A 76 6.19 3.14 -4.50
CA ALA A 76 5.42 2.76 -5.68
C ALA A 76 4.79 1.38 -5.48
N LEU A 77 3.46 1.33 -5.59
CA LEU A 77 2.67 0.12 -5.38
C LEU A 77 1.83 -0.12 -6.64
N ARG A 78 2.01 -1.29 -7.26
CA ARG A 78 1.18 -1.76 -8.36
C ARG A 78 0.56 -3.09 -7.97
N ALA A 79 -0.77 -3.15 -7.95
CA ALA A 79 -1.46 -4.43 -7.81
C ALA A 79 -2.82 -4.47 -8.47
N VAL A 80 -3.45 -5.63 -8.54
CA VAL A 80 -4.86 -5.71 -8.95
C VAL A 80 -5.73 -5.25 -7.78
N THR A 81 -5.49 -5.83 -6.60
CA THR A 81 -6.19 -5.48 -5.36
C THR A 81 -5.22 -4.99 -4.30
N VAL A 82 -5.55 -3.88 -3.65
CA VAL A 82 -4.73 -3.31 -2.57
C VAL A 82 -5.59 -3.01 -1.36
N ALA A 83 -5.25 -3.62 -0.23
CA ALA A 83 -5.78 -3.25 1.07
C ALA A 83 -4.75 -2.42 1.83
N LEU A 84 -5.11 -1.21 2.25
CA LEU A 84 -4.26 -0.36 3.08
C LEU A 84 -4.95 0.01 4.40
N GLU A 85 -4.29 -0.25 5.51
CA GLU A 85 -4.72 0.13 6.85
C GLU A 85 -3.64 0.99 7.50
N ASP A 86 -3.99 2.21 7.91
CA ASP A 86 -3.09 3.17 8.57
C ASP A 86 -1.75 3.42 7.84
N SER A 87 -1.77 3.25 6.52
CA SER A 87 -0.56 3.12 5.70
C SER A 87 -0.38 4.29 4.74
N ALA A 88 0.87 4.48 4.32
CA ALA A 88 1.24 5.54 3.38
C ALA A 88 1.82 4.96 2.09
N ALA A 89 1.49 5.56 0.95
CA ALA A 89 2.01 5.21 -0.35
C ALA A 89 2.39 6.46 -1.14
N GLY A 90 3.51 6.45 -1.86
CA GLY A 90 3.84 7.53 -2.80
C GLY A 90 2.90 7.50 -4.00
N THR A 91 2.90 6.40 -4.75
CA THR A 91 2.06 6.18 -5.92
C THR A 91 1.40 4.82 -5.82
N ILE A 92 0.08 4.76 -6.00
CA ILE A 92 -0.70 3.53 -6.06
C ILE A 92 -1.33 3.41 -7.45
N VAL A 93 -1.09 2.29 -8.11
CA VAL A 93 -1.78 1.90 -9.34
C VAL A 93 -2.46 0.56 -9.10
N ALA A 94 -3.79 0.56 -9.02
CA ALA A 94 -4.54 -0.68 -8.83
C ALA A 94 -5.90 -0.68 -9.49
N GLU A 95 -6.54 -1.83 -9.58
CA GLU A 95 -7.94 -1.89 -10.04
C GLU A 95 -8.87 -1.56 -8.86
N THR A 96 -8.65 -2.23 -7.73
CA THR A 96 -9.43 -2.03 -6.50
C THR A 96 -8.53 -1.67 -5.33
N VAL A 97 -8.89 -0.61 -4.61
CA VAL A 97 -8.21 -0.15 -3.39
C VAL A 97 -9.21 -0.08 -2.25
N THR A 98 -8.90 -0.71 -1.12
CA THR A 98 -9.77 -0.74 0.08
C THR A 98 -8.99 -0.32 1.32
N GLY A 99 -9.58 0.45 2.24
CA GLY A 99 -8.86 0.83 3.47
C GLY A 99 -9.47 1.91 4.35
N SER A 100 -9.13 1.92 5.65
CA SER A 100 -9.70 2.84 6.66
C SER A 100 -8.94 4.17 6.82
N GLU A 101 -7.67 4.23 6.42
CA GLU A 101 -6.85 5.47 6.49
C GLU A 101 -5.67 5.38 5.51
N ILE A 102 -5.95 5.69 4.23
CA ILE A 102 -4.96 5.58 3.15
C ILE A 102 -4.34 6.94 2.89
N ARG A 103 -3.02 7.07 3.07
CA ARG A 103 -2.30 8.31 2.74
C ARG A 103 -1.51 8.13 1.45
N CYS A 104 -1.93 8.76 0.36
CA CYS A 104 -1.28 8.62 -0.93
C CYS A 104 -0.64 9.92 -1.44
N GLY A 105 0.39 9.84 -2.27
CA GLY A 105 0.77 10.95 -3.14
C GLY A 105 -0.17 11.01 -4.34
N VAL A 106 -0.13 9.96 -5.17
CA VAL A 106 -0.95 9.77 -6.37
C VAL A 106 -1.67 8.43 -6.28
N LEU A 107 -2.97 8.44 -6.56
CA LEU A 107 -3.80 7.24 -6.63
C LEU A 107 -4.44 7.12 -8.01
N GLN A 108 -4.20 6.00 -8.68
CA GLN A 108 -4.89 5.60 -9.89
C GLN A 108 -5.59 4.27 -9.61
N ALA A 109 -6.90 4.30 -9.42
CA ALA A 109 -7.71 3.11 -9.25
C ALA A 109 -9.08 3.21 -9.90
N GLU A 110 -9.62 2.07 -10.34
CA GLU A 110 -10.97 1.99 -10.91
C GLU A 110 -12.02 2.04 -9.79
N ARG A 111 -11.75 1.34 -8.68
CA ARG A 111 -12.63 1.28 -7.51
C ARG A 111 -11.83 1.60 -6.25
N VAL A 112 -12.37 2.51 -5.44
CA VAL A 112 -11.79 2.90 -4.15
C VAL A 112 -12.86 2.81 -3.07
N GLU A 113 -12.64 2.00 -2.05
CA GLU A 113 -13.54 1.83 -0.91
C GLU A 113 -12.83 2.20 0.39
N GLY A 114 -13.22 3.35 0.95
CA GLY A 114 -12.76 3.78 2.27
C GLY A 114 -12.21 5.19 2.30
N ASN A 115 -11.49 5.54 3.36
CA ASN A 115 -11.05 6.91 3.62
C ASN A 115 -9.64 7.13 3.06
N VAL A 116 -9.57 7.81 1.91
CA VAL A 116 -8.31 8.08 1.22
C VAL A 116 -7.98 9.56 1.26
N THR A 117 -6.80 9.86 1.78
CA THR A 117 -6.21 11.20 1.82
C THR A 117 -5.02 11.24 0.88
N CYS A 118 -5.20 11.76 -0.32
CA CYS A 118 -4.07 12.02 -1.22
C CYS A 118 -3.50 13.43 -1.01
N LEU A 119 -2.18 13.55 -0.92
CA LEU A 119 -1.47 14.80 -0.59
C LEU A 119 -1.42 15.76 -1.78
N LEU A 120 -1.33 15.26 -3.02
CA LEU A 120 -1.43 16.07 -4.24
C LEU A 120 -2.87 16.52 -4.52
N ASP A 121 -3.83 15.97 -3.77
CA ASP A 121 -5.25 16.17 -4.03
C ASP A 121 -5.87 17.31 -3.25
N LYS A 122 -5.14 17.98 -2.35
CA LYS A 122 -5.69 19.14 -1.62
C LYS A 122 -6.23 20.23 -2.56
N TRP A 123 -5.78 20.28 -3.82
CA TRP A 123 -6.29 21.20 -4.83
C TRP A 123 -7.47 20.66 -5.66
N TRP A 124 -7.66 19.34 -5.83
CA TRP A 124 -8.71 18.76 -6.69
C TRP A 124 -9.77 17.91 -5.96
N ILE A 125 -9.44 17.28 -4.82
CA ILE A 125 -10.43 16.64 -3.93
C ILE A 125 -11.28 17.69 -3.21
N ALA A 126 -10.82 18.94 -3.04
CA ALA A 126 -11.72 20.03 -2.66
C ALA A 126 -12.82 20.27 -3.72
N ALA A 127 -12.57 19.93 -4.99
CA ALA A 127 -13.53 20.07 -6.08
C ALA A 127 -14.40 18.82 -6.31
N LEU A 128 -13.90 17.60 -6.01
CA LEU A 128 -14.61 16.33 -6.27
C LEU A 128 -14.98 15.51 -5.02
N GLY A 129 -14.26 15.67 -3.91
CA GLY A 129 -14.51 14.98 -2.63
C GLY A 129 -15.79 15.42 -1.91
N GLY A 130 -16.34 16.58 -2.27
CA GLY A 130 -17.69 16.99 -1.84
C GLY A 130 -18.82 16.11 -2.41
N ALA A 131 -18.58 15.41 -3.52
CA ALA A 131 -19.63 14.66 -4.22
C ALA A 131 -19.86 13.24 -3.67
N ALA A 132 -18.79 12.51 -3.29
CA ALA A 132 -18.91 11.11 -2.88
C ALA A 132 -19.56 10.95 -1.49
N ILE A 133 -19.16 11.78 -0.52
CA ILE A 133 -19.75 11.76 0.84
C ILE A 133 -21.12 12.45 0.84
N GLY A 134 -21.31 13.50 0.03
CA GLY A 134 -22.59 14.19 -0.12
C GLY A 134 -23.69 13.31 -0.74
N ALA A 135 -23.37 12.49 -1.75
CA ALA A 135 -24.36 11.65 -2.42
C ALA A 135 -24.84 10.48 -1.52
N GLY A 136 -23.94 9.84 -0.77
CA GLY A 136 -24.31 8.76 0.15
C GLY A 136 -25.23 9.22 1.27
N PHE A 137 -24.92 10.37 1.90
CA PHE A 137 -25.75 10.91 2.98
C PHE A 137 -27.08 11.50 2.46
N ALA A 138 -27.07 12.20 1.32
CA ALA A 138 -28.28 12.79 0.74
C ALA A 138 -29.27 11.72 0.24
N LEU A 139 -28.80 10.61 -0.33
CA LEU A 139 -29.68 9.53 -0.79
C LEU A 139 -30.33 8.79 0.40
N THR A 140 -29.61 8.66 1.51
CA THR A 140 -30.11 8.03 2.74
C THR A 140 -31.21 8.87 3.40
N GLU A 141 -31.01 10.19 3.49
CA GLU A 141 -32.03 11.14 3.98
C GLU A 141 -33.26 11.18 3.07
N LEU A 142 -33.07 11.18 1.74
CA LEU A 142 -34.18 11.20 0.78
C LEU A 142 -35.04 9.92 0.85
N LEU A 143 -34.41 8.76 0.99
CA LEU A 143 -35.11 7.48 1.15
C LEU A 143 -35.89 7.42 2.46
N PHE A 144 -35.35 7.94 3.57
CA PHE A 144 -36.07 8.02 4.84
C PHE A 144 -37.23 9.02 4.81
N ARG A 145 -37.06 10.19 4.16
CA ARG A 145 -38.14 11.19 4.03
C ARG A 145 -39.29 10.73 3.14
N SER A 146 -39.02 9.86 2.17
CA SER A 146 -40.05 9.30 1.28
C SER A 146 -41.01 8.32 1.96
N ARG A 147 -40.60 7.70 3.08
CA ARG A 147 -41.42 6.73 3.83
C ARG A 147 -42.31 7.37 4.91
N GLY A 148 -42.15 8.65 5.22
CA GLY A 148 -42.86 9.32 6.31
C GLY A 148 -44.17 10.04 5.96
N ARG A 149 -44.59 10.12 4.69
CA ARG A 149 -45.79 10.90 4.27
C ARG A 149 -47.01 10.05 3.89
N GLY A 150 -47.20 8.95 4.62
CA GLY A 150 -48.35 8.06 4.46
C GLY A 150 -48.94 7.67 5.80
N ARG A 151 -49.45 8.67 6.56
CA ARG A 151 -50.42 8.47 7.64
C ARG A 151 -51.05 9.78 8.05
#